data_AF-A0A836RJ61-F1
#
_entry.id   AF-A0A836RJ61-F1
#
_cell.length_a   1.000
_cell.length_b   1.000
_cell.length_c   1.000
_cell.angle_alpha   90.00
_cell.angle_beta   90.00
_cell.angle_gamma   90.00
#
_symmetry.space_group_name_H-M   'P 1'
#
loop_
_entity.id
_entity.type
_entity.pdbx_description
1 polymer ?
#
loop_
_entity_poly.entity_id
_entity_poly.type
_entity_poly.pdbx_seq_one_letter_code
_entity_poly.pdbx_strand_id
1 'polypeptide(L)'
;MSQNYKLYKMLSDFDEQQMQEITFGIKSGLDISWYADSNFSYEQMKEIRHGLQFGLDVSRYARPEFSPKQMEEIRLGLILGCDVSEYADPKLHPEDMRKIREKLYWV
;
A
#
# COMPACT_ATOMS: atom_id res chain seq x y z
N MET A 1 -3.51 29.44 12.92
CA MET A 1 -4.45 28.29 12.84
C MET A 1 -3.85 27.16 13.67
N SER A 2 -4.58 26.59 14.62
CA SER A 2 -4.02 25.61 15.57
C SER A 2 -3.83 24.23 14.91
N GLN A 3 -2.80 23.50 15.35
CA GLN A 3 -2.50 22.12 14.94
C GLN A 3 -3.72 21.19 15.07
N ASN A 4 -4.58 21.44 16.06
CA ASN A 4 -5.81 20.69 16.29
C ASN A 4 -6.81 20.80 15.13
N TYR A 5 -6.98 21.97 14.51
CA TYR A 5 -7.93 22.13 13.40
C TYR A 5 -7.53 21.29 12.18
N LYS A 6 -6.22 21.19 11.91
CA LYS A 6 -5.69 20.37 10.81
C LYS A 6 -5.93 18.89 11.09
N LEU A 7 -5.75 18.47 12.34
CA LEU A 7 -6.04 17.10 12.80
C LEU A 7 -7.54 16.77 12.68
N TYR A 8 -8.45 17.64 13.14
CA TYR A 8 -9.90 17.41 13.04
C TYR A 8 -10.42 17.38 11.61
N LYS A 9 -9.88 18.21 10.72
CA LYS A 9 -10.22 18.17 9.29
C LYS A 9 -9.67 16.93 8.60
N MET A 10 -8.48 16.48 8.99
CA MET A 10 -7.92 15.22 8.51
C MET A 10 -8.81 14.04 8.95
N LEU A 11 -9.33 14.07 10.18
CA LEU A 11 -10.23 13.04 10.73
C LEU A 11 -11.62 12.96 10.06
N SER A 12 -12.11 14.00 9.38
CA SER A 12 -13.42 13.93 8.71
C SER A 12 -13.38 13.13 7.41
N ASP A 13 -12.19 12.95 6.83
CA ASP A 13 -12.03 12.39 5.50
C ASP A 13 -11.74 10.88 5.53
N PHE A 14 -11.60 10.29 6.72
CA PHE A 14 -11.30 8.87 6.92
C PHE A 14 -12.43 8.13 7.63
N ASP A 15 -12.71 6.91 7.17
CA ASP A 15 -13.53 5.96 7.90
C ASP A 15 -12.77 5.31 9.08
N GLU A 16 -13.49 4.56 9.91
CA GLU A 16 -12.92 3.92 11.10
C GLU A 16 -11.78 2.95 10.75
N GLN A 17 -11.87 2.24 9.63
CA GLN A 17 -10.89 1.23 9.22
C GLN A 17 -9.61 1.90 8.70
N GLN A 18 -9.73 2.97 7.92
CA GLN A 18 -8.61 3.81 7.51
C GLN A 18 -7.90 4.41 8.73
N MET A 19 -8.68 4.91 9.71
CA MET A 19 -8.13 5.44 10.96
C MET A 19 -7.38 4.38 11.79
N GLN A 20 -7.85 3.13 11.77
CA GLN A 20 -7.14 2.02 12.42
C GLN A 20 -5.79 1.76 11.73
N GLU A 21 -5.73 1.72 10.41
CA GLU A 21 -4.47 1.51 9.66
C GLU A 21 -3.47 2.67 9.87
N ILE A 22 -3.94 3.92 9.90
CA ILE A 22 -3.10 5.09 10.24
C ILE A 22 -2.56 4.94 11.67
N THR A 23 -3.42 4.58 12.62
CA THR A 23 -3.03 4.39 14.02
C THR A 23 -2.00 3.27 14.18
N PHE A 24 -2.14 2.16 13.45
CA PHE A 24 -1.15 1.07 13.46
C PHE A 24 0.21 1.51 12.91
N GLY A 25 0.24 2.34 11.86
CA GLY A 25 1.48 2.91 11.34
C GLY A 25 2.19 3.81 12.34
N ILE A 26 1.44 4.73 12.97
CA ILE A 26 1.98 5.63 13.99
C ILE A 26 2.58 4.81 15.15
N LYS A 27 1.84 3.83 15.67
CA LYS A 27 2.31 2.95 16.76
C LYS A 27 3.54 2.13 16.38
N SER A 28 3.68 1.79 15.10
CA SER A 28 4.81 1.04 14.56
C SER A 28 5.98 1.93 14.13
N GLY A 29 5.87 3.26 14.27
CA GLY A 29 6.91 4.22 13.83
C GLY A 29 7.11 4.29 12.32
N LEU A 30 6.09 3.95 11.53
CA LEU A 30 6.16 3.95 10.06
C LEU A 30 5.85 5.35 9.50
N ASP A 31 6.37 5.62 8.30
CA ASP A 31 6.02 6.82 7.55
C ASP A 31 4.62 6.69 6.94
N ILE A 32 3.62 7.19 7.68
CA ILE A 32 2.22 7.14 7.26
C ILE A 32 1.92 8.04 6.06
N SER A 33 2.82 8.92 5.63
CA SER A 33 2.58 9.82 4.50
C SER A 33 2.37 9.08 3.17
N TRP A 34 2.83 7.83 3.09
CA TRP A 34 2.61 6.95 1.93
C TRP A 34 1.17 6.47 1.75
N TYR A 35 0.37 6.46 2.82
CA TYR A 35 -0.97 5.84 2.76
C TYR A 35 -2.05 6.56 3.55
N ALA A 36 -1.73 7.57 4.37
CA ALA A 36 -2.72 8.41 5.06
C ALA A 36 -3.39 9.40 4.08
N ASP A 37 -4.06 8.85 3.06
CA ASP A 37 -4.78 9.55 2.00
C ASP A 37 -6.15 8.87 1.82
N SER A 38 -7.23 9.64 1.90
CA SER A 38 -8.60 9.14 1.85
C SER A 38 -8.99 8.53 0.50
N ASN A 39 -8.18 8.73 -0.55
CA ASN A 39 -8.34 8.06 -1.84
C ASN A 39 -7.98 6.56 -1.78
N PHE A 40 -7.28 6.10 -0.74
CA PHE A 40 -7.01 4.68 -0.53
C PHE A 40 -8.13 4.03 0.28
N SER A 41 -8.60 2.84 -0.11
CA SER A 41 -9.36 1.98 0.79
C SER A 41 -8.48 1.53 1.97
N TYR A 42 -9.10 1.12 3.08
CA TYR A 42 -8.33 0.61 4.22
C TYR A 42 -7.52 -0.64 3.85
N GLU A 43 -7.98 -1.47 2.89
CA GLU A 43 -7.19 -2.61 2.39
C GLU A 43 -5.95 -2.16 1.60
N GLN A 44 -6.05 -1.09 0.79
CA GLN A 44 -4.87 -0.51 0.12
C GLN A 44 -3.89 0.04 1.16
N MET A 45 -4.38 0.77 2.17
CA MET A 45 -3.56 1.26 3.29
C MET A 45 -2.84 0.13 4.02
N LYS A 46 -3.54 -0.98 4.28
CA LYS A 46 -2.99 -2.17 4.92
C LYS A 46 -1.84 -2.77 4.10
N GLU A 47 -1.97 -2.89 2.78
CA GLU A 47 -0.90 -3.41 1.93
C GLU A 47 0.32 -2.49 1.89
N ILE A 48 0.13 -1.17 1.88
CA ILE A 48 1.24 -0.20 1.97
C ILE A 48 1.90 -0.29 3.35
N ARG A 49 1.13 -0.33 4.43
CA ARG A 49 1.64 -0.50 5.80
C ARG A 49 2.46 -1.77 5.94
N HIS A 50 1.97 -2.90 5.41
CA HIS A 50 2.72 -4.15 5.44
C HIS A 50 4.04 -4.03 4.67
N GLY A 51 4.06 -3.39 3.50
CA GLY A 51 5.32 -3.17 2.77
C GLY A 51 6.34 -2.36 3.57
N LEU A 52 5.89 -1.29 4.25
CA LEU A 52 6.75 -0.52 5.14
C LEU A 52 7.28 -1.35 6.32
N GLN A 53 6.45 -2.22 6.92
CA GLN A 53 6.89 -3.13 8.00
C GLN A 53 7.97 -4.12 7.55
N PHE A 54 7.94 -4.57 6.30
CA PHE A 54 8.97 -5.42 5.70
C PHE A 54 10.15 -4.63 5.11
N GLY A 55 10.15 -3.29 5.21
CA GLY A 55 11.23 -2.45 4.68
C GLY A 55 11.28 -2.40 3.15
N LEU A 56 10.16 -2.63 2.47
CA LEU A 56 10.06 -2.65 1.01
C LEU A 56 9.92 -1.23 0.44
N ASP A 57 10.30 -1.07 -0.82
CA ASP A 57 10.05 0.16 -1.58
C ASP A 57 8.57 0.25 -1.99
N VAL A 58 7.76 0.89 -1.13
CA VAL A 58 6.32 1.06 -1.37
C VAL A 58 6.01 2.04 -2.50
N SER A 59 6.97 2.87 -2.95
CA SER A 59 6.76 3.81 -4.07
C SER A 59 6.38 3.09 -5.38
N ARG A 60 6.72 1.80 -5.48
CA ARG A 60 6.38 0.93 -6.60
C ARG A 60 4.88 0.71 -6.74
N TYR A 61 4.11 0.74 -5.65
CA TYR A 61 2.70 0.36 -5.65
C TYR A 61 1.76 1.21 -4.79
N ALA A 62 2.25 2.13 -3.96
CA ALA A 62 1.44 3.03 -3.14
C ALA A 62 0.74 4.10 -4.00
N ARG A 63 -0.22 3.66 -4.81
CA ARG A 63 -0.93 4.44 -5.82
C ARG A 63 -2.39 3.97 -5.89
N PRO A 64 -3.39 4.87 -5.81
CA PRO A 64 -4.80 4.51 -5.65
C PRO A 64 -5.36 3.73 -6.86
N GLU A 65 -4.70 3.78 -8.01
CA GLU A 65 -5.05 3.05 -9.22
C GLU A 65 -4.89 1.52 -9.09
N PHE A 66 -4.09 1.04 -8.13
CA PHE A 66 -3.97 -0.40 -7.85
C PHE A 66 -5.02 -0.86 -6.87
N SER A 67 -5.80 -1.88 -7.23
CA SER A 67 -6.61 -2.61 -6.27
C SER A 67 -5.75 -3.26 -5.17
N PRO A 68 -6.30 -3.56 -3.98
CA PRO A 68 -5.59 -4.24 -2.90
C PRO A 68 -4.91 -5.55 -3.34
N LYS A 69 -5.57 -6.32 -4.23
CA LYS A 69 -5.01 -7.57 -4.76
C LYS A 69 -3.81 -7.33 -5.67
N GLN A 70 -3.80 -6.26 -6.48
CA GLN A 70 -2.62 -5.91 -7.28
C GLN A 70 -1.47 -5.45 -6.37
N MET A 71 -1.76 -4.67 -5.33
CA MET A 71 -0.76 -4.27 -4.33
C MET A 71 -0.17 -5.48 -3.60
N GLU A 72 -0.98 -6.47 -3.24
CA GLU A 72 -0.52 -7.73 -2.64
C GLU A 72 0.46 -8.47 -3.57
N GLU A 73 0.13 -8.61 -4.85
CA GLU A 73 1.02 -9.27 -5.82
C GLU A 73 2.35 -8.53 -6.01
N ILE A 74 2.33 -7.18 -6.02
CA ILE A 74 3.55 -6.37 -6.09
C ILE A 74 4.36 -6.52 -4.80
N ARG A 75 3.72 -6.39 -3.63
CA ARG A 75 4.35 -6.53 -2.31
C ARG A 75 5.03 -7.88 -2.18
N LEU A 76 4.36 -8.97 -2.56
CA LEU A 76 4.92 -10.31 -2.51
C LEU A 76 6.08 -10.49 -3.49
N GLY A 77 6.02 -9.89 -4.69
CA GLY A 77 7.17 -9.87 -5.60
C GLY A 77 8.40 -9.17 -5.01
N LEU A 78 8.19 -8.02 -4.35
CA LEU A 78 9.27 -7.31 -3.65
C LEU A 78 9.86 -8.15 -2.50
N ILE A 79 9.02 -8.86 -1.74
CA ILE A 79 9.49 -9.80 -0.68
C ILE A 79 10.37 -10.91 -1.26
N LEU A 80 10.02 -11.42 -2.44
CA LEU A 80 10.77 -12.47 -3.13
C LEU A 80 12.00 -11.93 -3.90
N GLY A 81 12.22 -10.61 -3.93
CA GLY A 81 13.30 -9.99 -4.69
C GLY A 81 13.08 -9.97 -6.20
N CYS A 82 11.84 -10.18 -6.68
CA CYS A 82 11.50 -10.12 -8.09
C CYS A 82 11.53 -8.67 -8.61
N ASP A 83 11.88 -8.49 -9.88
CA ASP A 83 11.68 -7.20 -10.56
C ASP A 83 10.20 -6.97 -10.86
N VAL A 84 9.55 -6.18 -10.01
CA VAL A 84 8.13 -5.85 -10.16
C VAL A 84 7.86 -4.87 -11.31
N SER A 85 8.89 -4.27 -11.93
CA SER A 85 8.72 -3.45 -13.15
C SER A 85 7.97 -4.16 -14.26
N GLU A 86 8.17 -5.49 -14.34
CA GLU A 86 7.66 -6.34 -15.40
C GLU A 86 6.14 -6.52 -15.35
N TYR A 87 5.50 -6.28 -14.19
CA TYR A 87 4.08 -6.56 -14.02
C TYR A 87 3.30 -5.57 -13.14
N ALA A 88 3.96 -4.60 -12.50
CA ALA A 88 3.29 -3.55 -11.70
C ALA A 88 2.55 -2.53 -12.59
N ASP A 89 1.48 -2.98 -13.25
CA ASP A 89 0.61 -2.18 -14.11
C ASP A 89 -0.84 -2.24 -13.60
N PRO A 90 -1.48 -1.11 -13.25
CA PRO A 90 -2.85 -1.09 -12.76
C PRO A 90 -3.87 -1.61 -13.79
N LYS A 91 -3.51 -1.72 -15.07
CA LYS A 91 -4.37 -2.29 -16.13
C LYS A 91 -4.36 -3.82 -16.16
N LEU A 92 -3.40 -4.47 -15.50
CA LEU A 92 -3.33 -5.93 -15.44
C LEU A 92 -4.24 -6.49 -14.36
N HIS A 93 -4.91 -7.60 -14.65
CA HIS A 93 -5.68 -8.30 -13.63
C HIS A 93 -4.71 -8.93 -12.60
N PRO A 94 -5.03 -8.96 -11.29
CA PRO A 94 -4.16 -9.55 -10.26
C PRO A 94 -3.71 -10.98 -10.58
N GLU A 95 -4.60 -11.77 -11.19
CA GLU A 95 -4.30 -13.14 -11.59
C GLU A 95 -3.20 -13.24 -12.65
N ASP A 96 -3.10 -12.26 -13.56
CA ASP A 96 -2.05 -12.24 -14.57
C ASP A 96 -0.73 -11.74 -13.97
N MET A 97 -0.79 -10.76 -13.07
CA MET A 97 0.35 -10.33 -12.26
C MET A 97 0.94 -11.50 -11.45
N ARG A 98 0.07 -12.30 -10.82
CA ARG A 98 0.45 -13.51 -10.09
C ARG A 98 1.23 -14.50 -10.96
N LYS A 99 0.72 -14.78 -12.17
CA LYS A 99 1.39 -15.68 -13.13
C LYS A 99 2.74 -15.14 -13.57
N ILE A 100 2.87 -13.83 -13.80
CA ILE A 100 4.15 -13.22 -14.18
C ILE A 100 5.13 -13.31 -13.01
N ARG A 101 4.71 -12.94 -11.79
CA ARG A 101 5.53 -13.06 -10.57
C ARG A 101 6.00 -14.50 -10.34
N GLU A 102 5.11 -15.47 -10.45
CA GLU A 102 5.46 -16.90 -10.31
C GLU A 102 6.54 -17.29 -11.32
N LYS A 103 6.43 -16.87 -12.58
CA LYS A 103 7.45 -17.13 -13.60
C LYS A 103 8.80 -16.49 -13.27
N LEU A 104 8.82 -15.26 -12.75
CA LEU A 104 10.06 -14.54 -12.39
C LEU A 104 10.81 -15.19 -11.23
N TYR A 105 10.11 -15.85 -10.31
CA TYR A 105 10.72 -16.53 -9.17
C TYR A 105 11.45 -17.83 -9.55
N TRP A 106 11.00 -18.52 -10.60
CA TRP A 106 11.60 -19.78 -11.06
C TRP A 106 12.72 -19.61 -12.10
N VAL A 107 13.31 -18.41 -12.21
CA VAL A 107 14.42 -18.09 -13.14
C VAL A 107 15.77 -18.18 -12.43
#